data_AF-A0A1D2AHJ2-F1
#
_entry.id   AF-A0A1D2AHJ2-F1
#
_cell.length_a   1.000
_cell.length_b   1.000
_cell.length_c   1.000
_cell.angle_alpha   90.00
_cell.angle_beta   90.00
_cell.angle_gamma   90.00
#
_symmetry.space_group_name_H-M   'P 1'
#
loop_
_entity.id
_entity.type
_entity.pdbx_description
1 polymer ?
#
loop_
_entity_poly.entity_id
_entity_poly.type
_entity_poly.pdbx_seq_one_letter_code
_entity_poly.pdbx_strand_id
1 'polypeptide(L)'
;RTCLGPRAMLKMLMNPIGGIIMTNDGNAILREITVQHPAAKSMIEISRTQDEEVGDGTTSVIILAGELLTAALPYLEQNIHPTVIISAYRQALEDIINVLKEKVSVPVDVNNPEQMTDVINSCIGTKFISKWGDLACRIALEAVKTVCIEEGGRK
;
A
#
# COMPACT_ATOMS: atom_id res chain seq x y z
N ARG A 1 0.20 -6.81 -10.17
CA ARG A 1 1.36 -7.72 -9.99
C ARG A 1 2.66 -7.17 -10.56
N THR A 2 2.79 -6.87 -11.86
CA THR A 2 4.08 -6.43 -12.48
C THR A 2 4.53 -4.99 -12.13
N CYS A 3 3.82 -4.32 -11.22
CA CYS A 3 4.15 -3.00 -10.70
C CYS A 3 4.70 -3.05 -9.25
N LEU A 4 4.85 -4.24 -8.67
CA LEU A 4 5.39 -4.40 -7.31
C LEU A 4 6.91 -4.57 -7.33
N GLY A 5 7.61 -3.89 -6.42
CA GLY A 5 9.04 -4.07 -6.16
C GLY A 5 9.96 -3.10 -6.91
N PRO A 6 11.29 -3.18 -6.70
CA PRO A 6 12.27 -2.23 -7.24
C PRO A 6 12.46 -2.31 -8.76
N ARG A 7 11.94 -3.36 -9.40
CA ARG A 7 11.90 -3.52 -10.87
C ARG A 7 10.50 -3.33 -11.43
N ALA A 8 9.66 -2.55 -10.75
CA ALA A 8 8.33 -2.20 -11.21
C ALA A 8 8.39 -1.53 -12.59
N MET A 9 7.57 -2.02 -13.52
CA MET A 9 7.44 -1.40 -14.84
C MET A 9 6.34 -0.34 -14.83
N LEU A 10 6.60 0.80 -15.48
CA LEU A 10 5.59 1.80 -15.76
C LEU A 10 4.49 1.22 -16.65
N LYS A 11 3.24 1.58 -16.35
CA LYS A 11 2.08 1.28 -17.18
C LYS A 11 1.62 2.55 -17.86
N MET A 12 1.57 2.50 -19.18
CA MET A 12 0.96 3.52 -20.01
C MET A 12 -0.51 3.19 -20.15
N LEU A 13 -1.37 4.08 -19.68
CA LEU A 13 -2.82 3.98 -19.71
C LEU A 13 -3.38 5.11 -20.56
N MET A 14 -4.46 4.82 -21.26
CA MET A 14 -5.19 5.78 -22.06
C MET A 14 -6.57 5.96 -21.45
N ASN A 15 -6.87 7.18 -21.04
CA ASN A 15 -8.14 7.55 -20.46
C ASN A 15 -9.22 7.60 -21.54
N PRO A 16 -10.52 7.47 -21.19
CA PRO A 16 -11.61 7.54 -22.16
C PRO A 16 -11.67 8.85 -22.97
N ILE A 17 -11.08 9.93 -22.42
CA ILE A 17 -11.02 11.26 -23.03
C ILE A 17 -9.78 11.41 -23.95
N GLY A 18 -8.93 10.38 -24.06
CA GLY A 18 -7.72 10.37 -24.89
C GLY A 18 -6.45 10.88 -24.19
N GLY A 19 -6.52 11.20 -22.89
CA GLY A 19 -5.34 11.52 -22.08
C GLY A 19 -4.46 10.28 -21.84
N ILE A 20 -3.13 10.47 -21.86
CA ILE A 20 -2.16 9.41 -21.60
C ILE A 20 -1.58 9.61 -20.20
N ILE A 21 -1.62 8.55 -19.38
CA ILE A 21 -1.02 8.52 -18.05
C ILE A 21 0.06 7.44 -18.04
N MET A 22 1.25 7.77 -17.54
CA MET A 22 2.34 6.81 -17.33
C MET A 22 2.72 6.78 -15.85
N THR A 23 2.43 5.68 -15.18
CA THR A 23 2.72 5.52 -13.75
C THR A 23 2.94 4.06 -13.37
N ASN A 24 3.66 3.84 -12.27
CA ASN A 24 3.80 2.53 -11.62
C ASN A 24 3.03 2.45 -10.29
N ASP A 25 2.35 3.53 -9.88
CA ASP A 25 1.49 3.50 -8.69
C ASP A 25 0.22 2.71 -8.97
N GLY A 26 -0.03 1.70 -8.13
CA GLY A 26 -1.18 0.81 -8.23
C GLY A 26 -2.52 1.53 -8.10
N ASN A 27 -2.64 2.49 -7.19
CA ASN A 27 -3.87 3.25 -7.01
C ASN A 27 -4.17 4.14 -8.22
N ALA A 28 -3.18 4.89 -8.70
CA ALA A 28 -3.31 5.67 -9.93
C ALA A 28 -3.70 4.79 -11.14
N ILE A 29 -3.10 3.61 -11.30
CA ILE A 29 -3.48 2.67 -12.37
C ILE A 29 -4.94 2.23 -12.24
N LEU A 30 -5.35 1.83 -11.04
CA LEU A 30 -6.68 1.27 -10.80
C LEU A 30 -7.81 2.30 -10.93
N ARG A 31 -7.53 3.59 -10.70
CA ARG A 31 -8.50 4.68 -10.89
C ARG A 31 -8.85 4.92 -12.35
N GLU A 32 -7.92 4.66 -13.27
CA GLU A 32 -8.12 4.89 -14.71
C GLU A 32 -8.76 3.69 -15.44
N ILE A 33 -8.87 2.54 -14.77
CA ILE A 33 -9.43 1.32 -15.36
C ILE A 33 -10.92 1.22 -15.01
N THR A 34 -11.77 1.17 -16.04
CA THR A 34 -13.20 0.91 -15.87
C THR A 34 -13.45 -0.59 -15.72
N VAL A 35 -13.94 -1.01 -14.55
CA VAL A 35 -14.32 -2.41 -14.28
C VAL A 35 -15.84 -2.56 -14.12
N GLN A 36 -16.39 -3.64 -14.68
CA GLN A 36 -17.83 -3.94 -14.58
C GLN A 36 -18.17 -4.81 -13.36
N HIS A 37 -17.30 -5.76 -13.02
CA HIS A 37 -17.57 -6.74 -11.96
C HIS A 37 -17.57 -6.09 -10.56
N PRO A 38 -18.60 -6.29 -9.72
CA PRO A 38 -18.68 -5.67 -8.39
C PRO A 38 -17.48 -5.98 -7.50
N ALA A 39 -17.01 -7.23 -7.45
CA ALA A 39 -15.83 -7.58 -6.66
C ALA A 39 -14.56 -6.85 -7.13
N ALA A 40 -14.45 -6.54 -8.43
CA ALA A 40 -13.33 -5.76 -8.94
C ALA A 40 -13.43 -4.29 -8.50
N LYS A 41 -14.65 -3.74 -8.39
CA LYS A 41 -14.86 -2.39 -7.81
C LYS A 41 -14.43 -2.35 -6.34
N SER A 42 -14.80 -3.36 -5.55
CA SER A 42 -14.34 -3.47 -4.16
C SER A 42 -12.81 -3.55 -4.05
N MET A 43 -12.13 -4.23 -4.99
CA MET A 43 -10.66 -4.22 -5.03
C MET A 43 -10.10 -2.81 -5.28
N ILE A 44 -10.68 -2.04 -6.21
CA ILE A 44 -10.26 -0.64 -6.45
C ILE A 44 -10.44 0.21 -5.18
N GLU A 45 -11.56 0.04 -4.47
CA GLU A 45 -11.82 0.73 -3.20
C GLU A 45 -10.77 0.40 -2.13
N ILE A 46 -10.36 -0.86 -2.00
CA ILE A 46 -9.28 -1.26 -1.06
C ILE A 46 -7.98 -0.50 -1.37
N SER A 47 -7.58 -0.40 -2.64
CA SER A 47 -6.37 0.36 -3.00
C SER A 47 -6.50 1.84 -2.67
N ARG A 48 -7.70 2.41 -2.81
CA ARG A 48 -7.97 3.81 -2.50
C ARG A 48 -7.91 4.07 -0.99
N THR A 49 -8.53 3.22 -0.18
CA THR A 49 -8.46 3.34 1.28
C THR A 49 -7.02 3.22 1.78
N GLN A 50 -6.22 2.32 1.22
CA GLN A 50 -4.79 2.21 1.59
C GLN A 50 -3.99 3.48 1.24
N ASP A 51 -4.30 4.10 0.10
CA ASP A 51 -3.70 5.35 -0.34
C ASP A 51 -4.08 6.53 0.58
N GLU A 52 -5.35 6.58 1.04
CA GLU A 52 -5.85 7.62 1.93
C GLU A 52 -5.33 7.47 3.38
N GLU A 53 -5.20 6.24 3.89
CA GLU A 53 -4.79 5.98 5.29
C GLU A 53 -3.26 6.07 5.50
N VAL A 54 -2.46 5.53 4.58
CA VAL A 54 -1.00 5.43 4.73
C VAL A 54 -0.23 6.07 3.58
N GLY A 55 -0.80 6.09 2.37
CA GLY A 55 -0.13 6.62 1.17
C GLY A 55 1.00 5.73 0.62
N ASP A 56 1.19 4.53 1.17
CA ASP A 56 2.11 3.51 0.66
C ASP A 56 1.48 2.11 0.72
N GLY A 57 2.03 1.17 -0.06
CA GLY A 57 1.58 -0.23 -0.09
C GLY A 57 0.32 -0.48 -0.94
N THR A 58 -0.13 0.49 -1.73
CA THR A 58 -1.32 0.40 -2.60
C THR A 58 -1.28 -0.80 -3.55
N THR A 59 -0.10 -1.11 -4.09
CA THR A 59 0.09 -2.27 -4.98
C THR A 59 0.13 -3.58 -4.19
N SER A 60 0.74 -3.56 -3.00
CA SER A 60 0.90 -4.73 -2.14
C SER A 60 -0.44 -5.23 -1.61
N VAL A 61 -1.31 -4.32 -1.14
CA VAL A 61 -2.62 -4.69 -0.59
C VAL A 61 -3.50 -5.38 -1.63
N ILE A 62 -3.46 -4.93 -2.88
CA ILE A 62 -4.21 -5.54 -3.99
C ILE A 62 -3.71 -6.93 -4.31
N ILE A 63 -2.40 -7.13 -4.34
CA ILE A 63 -1.79 -8.42 -4.63
C ILE A 63 -2.11 -9.40 -3.49
N LEU A 64 -1.98 -8.95 -2.24
CA LEU A 64 -2.27 -9.75 -1.07
C LEU A 64 -3.75 -10.16 -1.02
N ALA A 65 -4.68 -9.23 -1.25
CA ALA A 65 -6.10 -9.54 -1.30
C ALA A 65 -6.43 -10.57 -2.39
N GLY A 66 -5.82 -10.44 -3.57
CA GLY A 66 -5.96 -11.43 -4.64
C GLY A 66 -5.44 -12.82 -4.25
N GLU A 67 -4.27 -12.89 -3.62
CA GLU A 67 -3.69 -14.16 -3.14
C GLU A 67 -4.53 -14.80 -2.03
N LEU A 68 -5.06 -14.02 -1.09
CA LEU A 68 -5.94 -14.53 -0.03
C LEU A 68 -7.23 -15.14 -0.58
N LEU A 69 -7.78 -14.55 -1.64
CA LEU A 69 -8.95 -15.11 -2.34
C LEU A 69 -8.59 -16.40 -3.09
N THR A 70 -7.43 -16.45 -3.76
CA THR A 70 -6.94 -17.67 -4.40
C THR A 70 -6.67 -18.78 -3.38
N ALA A 71 -6.08 -18.45 -2.23
CA ALA A 71 -5.85 -19.40 -1.14
C ALA A 71 -7.14 -19.90 -0.49
N ALA A 72 -8.23 -19.13 -0.56
CA ALA A 72 -9.54 -19.54 -0.05
C ALA A 72 -10.26 -20.56 -0.96
N LEU A 73 -9.94 -20.58 -2.26
CA LEU A 73 -10.65 -21.39 -3.27
C LEU A 73 -10.68 -22.90 -2.95
N PRO A 74 -9.57 -23.57 -2.56
CA PRO A 74 -9.60 -25.00 -2.27
C PRO A 74 -10.52 -25.37 -1.10
N TYR A 75 -10.68 -24.48 -0.12
CA TYR A 75 -11.56 -24.70 1.02
C TYR A 75 -13.04 -24.60 0.63
N LEU A 76 -13.36 -23.71 -0.31
CA LEU A 76 -14.69 -23.62 -0.90
C LEU A 76 -15.02 -24.88 -1.72
N GLU A 77 -14.06 -25.40 -2.49
CA GLU A 77 -14.21 -26.66 -3.24
C GLU A 77 -14.43 -27.87 -2.32
N GLN A 78 -13.89 -27.82 -1.10
CA GLN A 78 -14.14 -28.82 -0.05
C GLN A 78 -15.49 -28.61 0.69
N ASN A 79 -16.34 -27.70 0.22
CA ASN A 79 -17.63 -27.35 0.84
C ASN A 79 -17.51 -26.81 2.27
N ILE A 80 -16.39 -26.19 2.63
CA ILE A 80 -16.28 -25.46 3.90
C ILE A 80 -17.14 -24.20 3.81
N HIS A 81 -18.02 -24.00 4.80
CA HIS A 81 -18.92 -22.85 4.81
C HIS A 81 -18.11 -21.52 4.86
N PRO A 82 -18.40 -20.52 4.00
CA PRO A 82 -17.62 -19.28 3.93
C PRO A 82 -17.44 -18.55 5.26
N THR A 83 -18.44 -18.59 6.15
CA THR A 83 -18.36 -18.01 7.50
C THR A 83 -17.20 -18.56 8.32
N VAL A 84 -16.87 -19.85 8.18
CA VAL A 84 -15.75 -20.49 8.88
C VAL A 84 -14.43 -19.93 8.35
N ILE A 85 -14.29 -19.79 7.04
CA ILE A 85 -13.10 -19.21 6.39
C ILE A 85 -12.91 -17.76 6.84
N ILE A 86 -13.98 -16.96 6.85
CA ILE A 86 -13.96 -15.57 7.31
C ILE A 86 -13.53 -15.48 8.78
N SER A 87 -14.07 -16.34 9.64
CA SER A 87 -13.70 -16.40 11.06
C SER A 87 -12.22 -16.73 11.23
N ALA A 88 -11.71 -17.71 10.49
CA ALA A 88 -10.31 -18.10 10.53
C ALA A 88 -9.37 -16.97 10.06
N TYR A 89 -9.72 -16.27 8.97
CA TYR A 89 -8.94 -15.12 8.50
C TYR A 89 -8.94 -13.94 9.48
N ARG A 90 -10.06 -13.69 10.18
CA ARG A 90 -10.10 -12.65 11.23
C ARG A 90 -9.18 -13.01 12.41
N GLN A 91 -9.22 -14.26 12.86
CA GLN A 91 -8.34 -14.72 13.92
C GLN A 91 -6.87 -14.65 13.50
N ALA A 92 -6.54 -15.12 12.31
CA ALA A 92 -5.18 -15.03 11.76
C ALA A 92 -4.69 -13.58 11.63
N LEU A 93 -5.58 -12.63 11.29
CA LEU A 93 -5.24 -11.21 11.23
C LEU A 93 -4.83 -10.67 12.61
N GLU A 94 -5.59 -10.98 13.67
CA GLU A 94 -5.27 -10.57 15.04
C GLU A 94 -3.91 -11.13 15.49
N ASP A 95 -3.67 -12.41 15.24
CA ASP A 95 -2.40 -13.07 15.57
C ASP A 95 -1.22 -12.44 14.82
N ILE A 96 -1.37 -12.17 13.52
CA ILE A 96 -0.33 -11.53 12.71
C ILE A 96 -0.04 -10.12 13.18
N ILE A 97 -1.06 -9.33 13.53
CA ILE A 97 -0.87 -7.97 14.05
C ILE A 97 -0.06 -7.99 15.35
N ASN A 98 -0.35 -8.92 16.25
CA ASN A 98 0.40 -9.06 17.51
C ASN A 98 1.85 -9.47 17.24
N VAL A 99 2.06 -10.47 16.38
CA VAL A 99 3.40 -10.90 15.99
C VAL A 99 4.21 -9.78 15.34
N LEU A 100 3.60 -8.99 14.45
CA LEU A 100 4.26 -7.87 13.81
C LEU A 100 4.70 -6.84 14.85
N LYS A 101 3.81 -6.45 15.77
CA LYS A 101 4.11 -5.45 16.81
C LYS A 101 5.18 -5.92 17.80
N GLU A 102 5.12 -7.17 18.24
CA GLU A 102 5.96 -7.66 19.33
C GLU A 102 7.33 -8.19 18.86
N LYS A 103 7.39 -8.80 17.67
CA LYS A 103 8.57 -9.56 17.24
C LYS A 103 9.27 -9.00 16.01
N VAL A 104 8.59 -8.20 15.19
CA VAL A 104 9.10 -7.78 13.88
C VAL A 104 9.34 -6.27 13.81
N SER A 105 8.42 -5.48 14.37
CA SER A 105 8.51 -4.02 14.35
C SER A 105 9.70 -3.53 15.17
N VAL A 106 10.51 -2.67 14.56
CA VAL A 106 11.62 -1.98 15.22
C VAL A 106 11.16 -0.55 15.51
N PRO A 107 11.27 -0.07 16.77
CA PRO A 107 10.92 1.31 17.10
C PRO A 107 11.86 2.29 16.40
N VAL A 108 11.31 3.36 15.84
CA VAL A 108 12.05 4.43 15.17
C VAL A 108 11.84 5.74 15.93
N ASP A 109 12.90 6.50 16.14
CA ASP A 109 12.81 7.83 16.74
C ASP A 109 12.44 8.86 15.67
N VAL A 110 11.21 9.38 15.76
CA VAL A 110 10.65 10.38 14.84
C VAL A 110 11.40 11.72 14.89
N ASN A 111 12.15 11.97 15.97
CA ASN A 111 12.96 13.18 16.11
C ASN A 111 14.33 13.04 15.43
N ASN A 112 14.78 11.81 15.18
CA ASN A 112 16.06 11.55 14.55
C ASN A 112 15.92 11.71 13.02
N PRO A 113 16.50 12.77 12.43
CA PRO A 113 16.36 13.03 11.01
C PRO A 113 17.02 11.97 10.13
N GLU A 114 18.08 11.30 10.60
CA GLU A 114 18.78 10.25 9.83
C GLU A 114 17.88 9.03 9.69
N GLN A 115 17.31 8.54 10.81
CA GLN A 115 16.39 7.40 10.79
C GLN A 115 15.15 7.68 9.93
N MET A 116 14.59 8.89 10.02
CA MET A 116 13.45 9.27 9.19
C MET A 116 13.81 9.39 7.71
N THR A 117 15.03 9.82 7.39
CA THR A 117 15.53 9.85 6.01
C THR A 117 15.65 8.45 5.44
N ASP A 118 16.17 7.50 6.21
CA ASP A 118 16.28 6.09 5.79
C ASP A 118 14.90 5.48 5.49
N VAL A 119 13.92 5.73 6.36
CA VAL A 119 12.54 5.28 6.17
C VAL A 119 11.95 5.85 4.87
N ILE A 120 12.05 7.17 4.65
CA ILE A 120 11.48 7.80 3.45
C ILE A 120 12.19 7.34 2.17
N ASN A 121 13.51 7.17 2.23
CA ASN A 121 14.30 6.64 1.12
C ASN A 121 13.83 5.24 0.72
N SER A 122 13.50 4.38 1.70
CA SER A 122 13.01 3.02 1.43
C SER A 122 11.69 3.01 0.65
N CYS A 123 10.77 3.95 0.94
CA CYS A 123 9.49 4.09 0.24
C CYS A 123 9.65 4.68 -1.18
N ILE A 124 10.62 5.58 -1.36
CA ILE A 124 10.84 6.27 -2.64
C ILE A 124 11.60 5.41 -3.65
N GLY A 125 12.40 4.43 -3.19
CA GLY A 125 13.31 3.66 -4.03
C GLY A 125 12.67 2.94 -5.23
N THR A 126 11.36 2.66 -5.19
CA THR A 126 10.63 2.00 -6.29
C THR A 126 9.98 2.97 -7.27
N LYS A 127 10.02 4.28 -7.00
CA LYS A 127 9.37 5.32 -7.81
C LYS A 127 10.38 6.00 -8.74
N PHE A 128 9.88 6.65 -9.79
CA PHE A 128 10.70 7.40 -10.75
C PHE A 128 11.58 8.47 -10.09
N ILE A 129 11.12 9.03 -8.97
CA ILE A 129 11.82 10.08 -8.22
C ILE A 129 13.07 9.57 -7.46
N SER A 130 13.32 8.27 -7.44
CA SER A 130 14.51 7.65 -6.81
C SER A 130 15.83 8.26 -7.29
N LYS A 131 15.91 8.77 -8.52
CA LYS A 131 17.10 9.49 -9.03
C LYS A 131 17.46 10.76 -8.25
N TRP A 132 16.47 11.36 -7.60
CA TRP A 132 16.62 12.54 -6.75
C TRP A 132 16.19 12.23 -5.31
N GLY A 133 16.34 10.98 -4.89
CA GLY A 133 15.87 10.46 -3.59
C GLY A 133 16.26 11.37 -2.43
N ASP A 134 17.54 11.71 -2.30
CA ASP A 134 18.04 12.55 -1.22
C ASP A 134 17.39 13.94 -1.16
N LEU A 135 17.19 14.57 -2.32
CA LEU A 135 16.53 15.87 -2.42
C LEU A 135 15.04 15.74 -2.05
N ALA A 136 14.37 14.71 -2.56
CA ALA A 136 12.96 14.46 -2.28
C ALA A 136 12.72 14.15 -0.79
N CYS A 137 13.57 13.34 -0.17
CA CYS A 137 13.54 13.01 1.25
C CYS A 137 13.69 14.25 2.12
N ARG A 138 14.68 15.12 1.82
CA ARG A 138 14.88 16.36 2.56
C ARG A 138 13.66 17.28 2.47
N ILE A 139 13.14 17.50 1.26
CA ILE A 139 11.96 18.36 1.06
C ILE A 139 10.74 17.78 1.79
N ALA A 140 10.53 16.46 1.72
CA ALA A 140 9.43 15.80 2.42
C ALA A 140 9.55 15.98 3.94
N LEU A 141 10.74 15.78 4.52
CA LEU A 141 10.97 15.95 5.95
C LEU A 141 10.77 17.39 6.41
N GLU A 142 11.29 18.37 5.66
CA GLU A 142 11.13 19.79 5.96
C GLU A 142 9.65 20.20 5.88
N ALA A 143 8.94 19.74 4.86
CA ALA A 143 7.52 20.02 4.69
C ALA A 143 6.70 19.46 5.86
N VAL A 144 6.91 18.20 6.24
CA VAL A 144 6.22 17.57 7.39
C VAL A 144 6.52 18.31 8.69
N LYS A 145 7.79 18.69 8.94
CA LYS A 145 8.16 19.48 10.13
C LYS A 145 7.53 20.86 10.16
N THR A 146 7.34 21.49 9.00
CA THR A 146 6.77 22.84 8.90
C THR A 146 5.27 22.85 9.22
N VAL A 147 4.55 21.78 8.88
CA VAL A 147 3.09 21.67 9.10
C VAL A 147 2.72 20.85 10.34
N CYS A 148 3.69 20.22 11.01
CA CYS A 148 3.46 19.49 12.25
C CYS A 148 3.01 20.47 13.35
N ILE A 149 1.84 20.19 13.93
CA ILE A 149 1.26 20.97 15.03
C ILE A 149 1.22 20.06 16.24
N GLU A 150 1.90 20.45 17.33
CA GLU A 150 1.79 19.74 18.60
C GLU A 150 0.50 20.16 19.32
N GLU A 151 -0.52 19.31 19.31
CA GLU A 151 -1.71 19.45 20.18
C GLU A 151 -1.65 18.44 21.33
N GLY A 152 -1.61 18.94 22.57
CA GLY A 152 -1.79 18.11 23.77
C GLY A 152 -0.71 17.04 24.02
N GLY A 153 0.52 17.22 23.50
CA GLY A 153 1.63 16.29 23.71
C GLY A 153 1.64 15.08 22.77
N ARG A 154 0.81 15.08 21.72
CA ARG A 154 0.94 14.20 20.56
C ARG A 154 1.34 15.05 19.36
N LYS A 155 2.38 14.59 18.66
CA LYS A 155 2.84 15.15 17.38
C LYS A 155 1.95 14.68 16.23
#